data_AF-A0A9P3TCB1-F1
#
_entry.id   AF-A0A9P3TCB1-F1
#
_cell.length_a   1.000
_cell.length_b   1.000
_cell.length_c   1.000
_cell.angle_alpha   90.00
_cell.angle_beta   90.00
_cell.angle_gamma   90.00
#
_symmetry.space_group_name_H-M   'P 1'
#
loop_
_entity.id
_entity.type
_entity.pdbx_description
1 polymer ?
#
loop_
_entity_poly.entity_id
_entity_poly.type
_entity_poly.pdbx_seq_one_letter_code
_entity_poly.pdbx_strand_id
1 'polypeptide(L)'
;MKEKIIKISWGKTSDGKVINVNDAIRDKDYYCPCCYEKLTLRTGNIKRKHFSHRNDSKCDPESVYHKLAKFLICYAISENAKGNKQIKMVSKCHGCDKEHKKIITPCIFSNAKEEVPIDKYRCDVVAYLNNGNKVAIEVFHTHEIDEEKKKNLSIPWIELKSETVIEDPFLWICDDFKFKLSFCSDCIKHFKKIISVCDKYKIDRKLYTPLNIPNDEEYNYIADLITCYRCKAITPVFFHNNGTEYDAPHTLKFIKTPKVPKGYLTNTCAKCGTIIGMRYAFWETSHIKKLQDLEIFRDLELEHLFYEKQQWLGNEESKQKELNSIRERLMNT
;
A
#
# COMPACT_ATOMS: atom_id res chain seq x y z
N MET A 1 -3.89 -34.81 27.06
CA MET A 1 -3.66 -33.68 26.12
C MET A 1 -3.60 -32.40 26.94
N LYS A 2 -2.55 -31.57 26.82
CA LYS A 2 -2.53 -30.28 27.54
C LYS A 2 -3.51 -29.33 26.85
N GLU A 3 -4.59 -28.99 27.55
CA GLU A 3 -5.55 -27.97 27.09
C GLU A 3 -4.82 -26.67 26.79
N LYS A 4 -5.02 -26.13 25.58
CA LYS A 4 -4.35 -24.93 25.08
C LYS A 4 -5.00 -23.71 25.74
N ILE A 5 -4.43 -23.23 26.84
CA ILE A 5 -4.89 -22.02 27.53
C ILE A 5 -4.81 -20.83 26.57
N ILE A 6 -5.96 -20.23 26.29
CA ILE A 6 -6.12 -19.03 25.47
C ILE A 6 -5.59 -17.81 26.24
N LYS A 7 -4.69 -17.06 25.61
CA LYS A 7 -4.06 -15.87 26.20
C LYS A 7 -4.33 -14.67 25.32
N ILE A 8 -4.91 -13.63 25.91
CA ILE A 8 -5.22 -12.38 25.20
C ILE A 8 -4.68 -11.17 25.97
N SER A 9 -4.33 -10.10 25.25
CA SER A 9 -3.78 -8.86 25.83
C SER A 9 -4.84 -7.82 26.16
N TRP A 10 -6.09 -8.03 25.76
CA TRP A 10 -7.19 -7.07 25.93
C TRP A 10 -8.40 -7.70 26.59
N GLY A 11 -9.12 -6.91 27.38
CA GLY A 11 -10.35 -7.29 28.04
C GLY A 11 -11.32 -6.11 28.16
N LYS A 12 -12.50 -6.37 28.71
CA LYS A 12 -13.44 -5.36 29.18
C LYS A 12 -13.50 -5.38 30.70
N THR A 13 -13.58 -4.21 31.33
CA THR A 13 -13.99 -4.09 32.73
C THR A 13 -15.50 -4.33 32.89
N SER A 14 -15.99 -4.41 34.12
CA SER A 14 -17.43 -4.58 34.42
C SER A 14 -18.32 -3.46 33.90
N ASP A 15 -17.81 -2.23 33.79
CA ASP A 15 -18.46 -1.07 33.17
C ASP A 15 -18.32 -1.04 31.63
N GLY A 16 -17.72 -2.08 31.03
CA GLY A 16 -17.59 -2.23 29.58
C GLY A 16 -16.42 -1.48 28.95
N LYS A 17 -15.57 -0.81 29.75
CA LYS A 17 -14.38 -0.12 29.25
C LYS A 17 -13.34 -1.12 28.73
N VAL A 18 -12.84 -0.85 27.53
CA VAL A 18 -11.77 -1.65 26.90
C VAL A 18 -10.44 -1.32 27.58
N ILE A 19 -9.70 -2.35 27.97
CA ILE A 19 -8.45 -2.20 28.71
C ILE A 19 -7.39 -3.18 28.22
N ASN A 20 -6.16 -2.68 28.08
CA ASN A 20 -5.00 -3.51 27.84
C ASN A 20 -4.51 -4.12 29.16
N VAL A 21 -3.97 -5.33 29.11
CA VAL A 21 -3.44 -6.03 30.28
C VAL A 21 -2.33 -5.27 31.00
N ASN A 22 -1.61 -4.39 30.30
CA ASN A 22 -0.59 -3.54 30.91
C ASN A 22 -1.17 -2.52 31.89
N ASP A 23 -2.40 -2.07 31.64
CA ASP A 23 -3.15 -1.09 32.45
C ASP A 23 -4.11 -1.78 33.44
N ALA A 24 -4.20 -3.11 33.40
CA ALA A 24 -5.07 -3.88 34.28
C ALA A 24 -4.55 -3.92 35.72
N ILE A 25 -5.47 -3.81 36.66
CA ILE A 25 -5.25 -3.77 38.11
C ILE A 25 -5.63 -5.14 38.70
N ARG A 26 -4.88 -5.62 39.68
CA ARG A 26 -5.22 -6.87 40.40
C ARG A 26 -6.57 -6.73 41.11
N ASP A 27 -7.20 -7.88 41.35
CA ASP A 27 -8.45 -8.00 42.12
C ASP A 27 -9.66 -7.26 41.52
N LYS A 28 -9.57 -6.85 40.25
CA LYS A 28 -10.70 -6.41 39.44
C LYS A 28 -11.18 -7.49 38.49
N ASP A 29 -12.46 -7.42 38.16
CA ASP A 29 -13.11 -8.31 37.22
C ASP A 29 -12.93 -7.82 35.79
N TYR A 30 -12.48 -8.75 34.94
CA TYR A 30 -12.28 -8.53 33.52
C TYR A 30 -13.01 -9.61 32.73
N TYR A 31 -13.48 -9.25 31.55
CA TYR A 31 -14.30 -10.11 30.71
C TYR A 31 -13.75 -10.16 29.28
N CYS A 32 -13.88 -11.33 28.66
CA CYS A 32 -13.50 -11.53 27.27
C CYS A 32 -14.40 -10.68 26.36
N PRO A 33 -13.84 -9.84 25.47
CA PRO A 33 -14.67 -9.09 24.52
C PRO A 33 -15.46 -9.97 23.56
N CYS A 34 -15.02 -11.22 23.34
CA CYS A 34 -15.55 -12.13 22.34
C CYS A 34 -16.63 -13.08 22.88
N CYS A 35 -16.42 -13.66 24.07
CA CYS A 35 -17.36 -14.62 24.68
C CYS A 35 -17.99 -14.13 25.99
N TYR A 36 -17.59 -12.96 26.49
CA TYR A 36 -18.07 -12.36 27.73
C TYR A 36 -17.77 -13.16 29.01
N GLU A 37 -17.03 -14.27 28.92
CA GLU A 37 -16.59 -15.02 30.09
C GLU A 37 -15.60 -14.22 30.94
N LYS A 38 -15.63 -14.46 32.26
CA LYS A 38 -14.71 -13.84 33.21
C LYS A 38 -13.27 -14.33 32.96
N LEU A 39 -12.36 -13.39 32.80
CA LEU A 39 -10.95 -13.61 32.59
C LEU A 39 -10.18 -13.59 33.91
N THR A 40 -9.08 -14.34 33.95
CA THR A 40 -8.08 -14.23 35.03
C THR A 40 -6.91 -13.38 34.55
N LEU A 41 -6.62 -12.29 35.26
CA LEU A 41 -5.41 -11.50 35.03
C LEU A 41 -4.18 -12.29 35.52
N ARG A 42 -3.29 -12.64 34.60
CA ARG A 42 -2.01 -13.31 34.90
C ARG A 42 -0.88 -12.29 34.84
N THR A 43 -0.51 -11.77 36.00
CA THR A 43 0.71 -10.96 36.16
C THR A 43 1.84 -11.83 36.67
N GLY A 44 2.93 -11.94 35.92
CA GLY A 44 4.15 -12.59 36.38
C GLY A 44 5.36 -11.71 36.09
N ASN A 45 6.42 -11.84 36.89
CA ASN A 45 7.66 -11.09 36.68
C ASN A 45 8.52 -11.65 35.54
N ILE A 46 8.23 -12.90 35.11
CA ILE A 46 9.00 -13.63 34.09
C ILE A 46 8.23 -13.73 32.76
N LYS A 47 6.91 -13.97 32.81
CA LYS A 47 6.07 -14.13 31.61
C LYS A 47 5.32 -12.83 31.32
N ARG A 48 5.14 -12.51 30.04
CA ARG A 48 4.31 -11.37 29.60
C ARG A 48 2.94 -11.42 30.28
N LYS A 49 2.50 -10.25 30.78
CA LYS A 49 1.14 -10.09 31.34
C LYS A 49 0.13 -10.49 30.26
N HIS A 50 -0.88 -11.27 30.65
CA HIS A 50 -1.98 -11.65 29.76
C HIS A 50 -3.24 -11.93 30.58
N PHE A 51 -4.39 -11.86 29.92
CA PHE A 51 -5.61 -12.46 30.42
C PHE A 51 -5.70 -13.91 29.96
N SER A 52 -6.19 -14.79 30.83
CA SER A 52 -6.45 -16.19 30.51
C SER A 52 -7.91 -16.53 30.77
N HIS A 53 -8.51 -17.29 29.84
CA HIS A 53 -9.76 -17.98 30.08
C HIS A 53 -9.58 -19.09 31.13
N ARG A 54 -10.69 -19.57 31.70
CA ARG A 54 -10.69 -20.81 32.48
C ARG A 54 -10.48 -22.00 31.54
N ASN A 55 -10.04 -23.13 32.09
CA ASN A 55 -9.74 -24.33 31.30
C ASN A 55 -10.98 -24.93 30.63
N ASP A 56 -12.15 -24.79 31.28
CA ASP A 56 -13.46 -25.24 30.81
C ASP A 56 -14.15 -24.24 29.87
N SER A 57 -13.44 -23.19 29.44
CA SER A 57 -13.96 -22.19 28.51
C SER A 57 -14.34 -22.82 27.19
N LYS A 58 -15.52 -22.44 26.67
CA LYS A 58 -15.96 -22.81 25.32
C LYS A 58 -15.48 -21.80 24.26
N CYS A 59 -14.65 -20.84 24.66
CA CYS A 59 -14.04 -19.92 23.73
C CYS A 59 -13.07 -20.69 22.84
N ASP A 60 -13.32 -20.69 21.53
CA ASP A 60 -12.43 -21.36 20.58
C ASP A 60 -11.18 -20.48 20.33
N PRO A 61 -9.95 -20.99 20.56
CA PRO A 61 -8.71 -20.23 20.40
C PRO A 61 -8.52 -19.64 18.99
N GLU A 62 -8.87 -20.36 17.94
CA GLU A 62 -8.71 -19.88 16.56
C GLU A 62 -9.70 -18.75 16.28
N SER A 63 -10.95 -18.90 16.72
CA SER A 63 -11.94 -17.83 16.66
C SER A 63 -11.59 -16.62 17.55
N VAL A 64 -10.84 -16.79 18.64
CA VAL A 64 -10.67 -15.69 19.60
C VAL A 64 -9.77 -14.59 19.05
N TYR A 65 -8.67 -14.91 18.36
CA TYR A 65 -7.76 -13.89 17.84
C TYR A 65 -8.44 -13.11 16.71
N HIS A 66 -9.15 -13.82 15.83
CA HIS A 66 -9.94 -13.20 14.76
C HIS A 66 -11.04 -12.29 15.33
N LYS A 67 -11.86 -12.79 16.26
CA LYS A 67 -12.92 -12.01 16.93
C LYS A 67 -12.35 -10.84 17.74
N LEU A 68 -11.24 -11.04 18.44
CA LEU A 68 -10.62 -9.98 19.23
C LEU A 68 -10.08 -8.88 18.34
N ALA A 69 -9.45 -9.23 17.21
CA ALA A 69 -8.99 -8.25 16.24
C ALA A 69 -10.15 -7.43 15.65
N LYS A 70 -11.27 -8.07 15.23
CA LYS A 70 -12.47 -7.36 14.76
C LYS A 70 -13.00 -6.37 15.80
N PHE A 71 -13.14 -6.85 17.04
CA PHE A 71 -13.54 -6.02 18.16
C PHE A 71 -12.60 -4.82 18.36
N LEU A 72 -11.29 -5.06 18.33
CA LEU A 72 -10.27 -4.04 18.54
C LEU A 72 -10.19 -3.02 17.39
N ILE A 73 -10.46 -3.44 16.15
CA ILE A 73 -10.61 -2.53 15.01
C ILE A 73 -11.81 -1.61 15.24
N CYS A 74 -12.97 -2.17 15.62
CA CYS A 74 -14.16 -1.38 15.97
C CYS A 74 -13.88 -0.40 17.12
N TYR A 75 -13.14 -0.84 18.14
CA TYR A 75 -12.71 0.02 19.24
C TYR A 75 -11.80 1.17 18.76
N ALA A 76 -10.78 0.88 17.95
CA ALA A 76 -9.89 1.90 17.40
C ALA A 76 -10.66 2.93 16.55
N ILE A 77 -11.61 2.46 15.73
CA ILE A 77 -12.48 3.33 14.92
C ILE A 77 -13.39 4.18 15.82
N SER A 78 -13.96 3.61 16.88
CA SER A 78 -14.78 4.35 17.83
C SER A 78 -13.99 5.47 18.52
N GLU A 79 -12.77 5.19 18.96
CA GLU A 79 -11.90 6.19 19.57
C GLU A 79 -11.43 7.24 18.56
N ASN A 80 -11.24 6.86 17.29
CA ASN A 80 -11.00 7.82 16.22
C ASN A 80 -12.22 8.72 15.97
N ALA A 81 -13.42 8.15 15.87
CA ALA A 81 -14.67 8.88 15.63
C ALA A 81 -14.95 9.93 16.72
N LYS A 82 -14.67 9.58 17.99
CA LYS A 82 -14.80 10.49 19.14
C LYS A 82 -13.72 11.59 19.19
N GLY A 83 -12.68 11.52 18.37
CA GLY A 83 -11.57 12.46 18.40
C GLY A 83 -10.47 12.11 19.41
N ASN A 84 -10.56 10.97 20.11
CA ASN A 84 -9.66 10.62 21.21
C ASN A 84 -8.29 10.12 20.73
N LYS A 85 -8.27 9.43 19.58
CA LYS A 85 -7.06 8.76 19.07
C LYS A 85 -6.94 8.87 17.55
N GLN A 86 -5.72 9.06 17.08
CA GLN A 86 -5.37 8.86 15.68
C GLN A 86 -5.04 7.39 15.42
N ILE A 87 -5.20 6.94 14.17
CA ILE A 87 -4.76 5.61 13.73
C ILE A 87 -3.58 5.80 12.79
N LYS A 88 -2.47 5.09 13.07
CA LYS A 88 -1.31 5.06 12.19
C LYS A 88 -1.47 3.90 11.23
N MET A 89 -1.47 4.19 9.93
CA MET A 89 -1.52 3.20 8.88
C MET A 89 -0.14 3.06 8.25
N VAL A 90 0.34 1.83 8.08
CA VAL A 90 1.60 1.49 7.41
C VAL A 90 1.24 0.69 6.16
N SER A 91 1.74 1.14 5.02
CA SER A 91 1.61 0.42 3.76
C SER A 91 2.86 0.58 2.91
N LYS A 92 3.03 -0.30 1.92
CA LYS A 92 4.13 -0.19 0.95
C LYS A 92 3.83 0.91 -0.07
N CYS A 93 4.85 1.71 -0.38
CA CYS A 93 4.78 2.70 -1.43
C CYS A 93 4.78 2.00 -2.79
N HIS A 94 3.79 2.24 -3.64
CA HIS A 94 3.76 1.65 -4.98
C HIS A 94 4.93 2.13 -5.86
N GLY A 95 5.43 3.34 -5.64
CA GLY A 95 6.52 3.90 -6.44
C GLY A 95 7.93 3.47 -6.05
N CYS A 96 8.15 3.02 -4.81
CA CYS A 96 9.51 2.70 -4.34
C CYS A 96 9.60 1.50 -3.39
N ASP A 97 8.49 0.80 -3.15
CA ASP A 97 8.31 -0.35 -2.26
C ASP A 97 8.64 -0.16 -0.78
N LYS A 98 9.17 1.01 -0.42
CA LYS A 98 9.43 1.33 0.98
C LYS A 98 8.12 1.46 1.73
N GLU A 99 8.12 0.94 2.96
CA GLU A 99 7.05 1.23 3.90
C GLU A 99 6.95 2.73 4.13
N HIS A 100 5.72 3.23 4.17
CA HIS A 100 5.46 4.60 4.58
C HIS A 100 4.25 4.66 5.49
N LYS A 101 4.27 5.67 6.35
CA LYS A 101 3.26 5.86 7.39
C LYS A 101 2.29 6.94 6.95
N LYS A 102 1.00 6.68 7.12
CA LYS A 102 -0.09 7.64 6.98
C LYS A 102 -0.79 7.76 8.32
N ILE A 103 -1.19 8.98 8.66
CA ILE A 103 -2.00 9.22 9.85
C ILE A 103 -3.44 9.37 9.38
N ILE A 104 -4.31 8.48 9.86
CA ILE A 104 -5.76 8.68 9.76
C ILE A 104 -6.10 9.65 10.89
N THR A 105 -6.44 10.87 10.52
CA THR A 105 -6.75 11.94 11.48
C THR A 105 -7.97 11.56 12.33
N PRO A 106 -8.06 12.04 13.56
CA PRO A 106 -9.27 11.89 14.36
C PRO A 106 -10.51 12.43 13.63
N CYS A 107 -11.67 11.88 13.96
CA CYS A 107 -12.97 12.24 13.40
C CYS A 107 -13.11 11.99 11.88
N ILE A 108 -12.31 11.09 11.29
CA ILE A 108 -12.56 10.63 9.91
C ILE A 108 -13.75 9.67 9.86
N PHE A 109 -13.81 8.76 10.83
CA PHE A 109 -14.86 7.76 10.91
C PHE A 109 -16.08 8.26 11.69
N SER A 110 -17.25 7.72 11.36
CA SER A 110 -18.50 7.89 12.11
C SER A 110 -18.75 6.71 13.05
N ASN A 111 -18.63 5.47 12.55
CA ASN A 111 -18.72 4.25 13.34
C ASN A 111 -18.12 3.04 12.58
N ALA A 112 -18.18 1.87 13.19
CA ALA A 112 -17.86 0.59 12.56
C ALA A 112 -18.83 -0.50 13.01
N LYS A 113 -19.00 -1.53 12.19
CA LYS A 113 -19.79 -2.72 12.50
C LYS A 113 -19.05 -3.98 12.05
N GLU A 114 -19.16 -5.03 12.84
CA GLU A 114 -18.61 -6.35 12.52
C GLU A 114 -19.56 -7.13 11.61
N GLU A 115 -19.01 -8.06 10.82
CA GLU A 115 -19.76 -9.11 10.11
C GLU A 115 -20.83 -8.59 9.14
N VAL A 116 -20.54 -7.48 8.46
CA VAL A 116 -21.50 -6.74 7.64
C VAL A 116 -21.58 -7.35 6.22
N PRO A 117 -22.79 -7.63 5.71
CA PRO A 117 -22.96 -8.03 4.32
C PRO A 117 -22.74 -6.84 3.38
N ILE A 118 -21.87 -7.02 2.38
CA ILE A 118 -21.64 -6.11 1.26
C ILE A 118 -21.68 -6.95 -0.02
N ASP A 119 -22.60 -6.63 -0.91
CA ASP A 119 -22.94 -7.48 -2.06
C ASP A 119 -23.28 -8.90 -1.62
N LYS A 120 -22.60 -9.91 -2.18
CA LYS A 120 -22.71 -11.32 -1.78
C LYS A 120 -21.72 -11.74 -0.69
N TYR A 121 -20.85 -10.83 -0.24
CA TYR A 121 -19.76 -11.14 0.69
C TYR A 121 -20.08 -10.65 2.10
N ARG A 122 -19.57 -11.37 3.11
CA ARG A 122 -19.59 -10.94 4.50
C ARG A 122 -18.22 -10.38 4.86
N CYS A 123 -18.17 -9.11 5.23
CA CYS A 123 -16.93 -8.43 5.61
C CYS A 123 -16.73 -8.50 7.12
N ASP A 124 -15.49 -8.75 7.56
CA ASP A 124 -15.17 -8.87 8.98
C ASP A 124 -15.52 -7.61 9.77
N VAL A 125 -15.11 -6.44 9.27
CA VAL A 125 -15.51 -5.12 9.79
C VAL A 125 -15.79 -4.19 8.63
N VAL A 126 -16.83 -3.37 8.73
CA VAL A 126 -17.06 -2.22 7.85
C VAL A 126 -16.97 -0.95 8.65
N ALA A 127 -16.02 -0.09 8.26
CA ALA A 127 -15.86 1.26 8.76
C ALA A 127 -16.70 2.23 7.93
N TYR A 128 -17.42 3.11 8.59
CA TYR A 128 -18.23 4.15 7.96
C TYR A 128 -17.54 5.51 8.18
N LEU A 129 -17.40 6.30 7.12
CA LEU A 129 -16.81 7.63 7.17
C LEU A 129 -17.90 8.69 7.33
N ASN A 130 -17.50 9.87 7.85
CA ASN A 130 -18.42 10.99 8.02
C ASN A 130 -18.97 11.56 6.70
N ASN A 131 -18.31 11.29 5.57
CA ASN A 131 -18.78 11.69 4.24
C ASN A 131 -19.71 10.67 3.57
N GLY A 132 -20.12 9.61 4.28
CA GLY A 132 -21.00 8.56 3.76
C GLY A 132 -20.29 7.39 3.07
N ASN A 133 -18.97 7.47 2.84
CA ASN A 133 -18.20 6.38 2.27
C ASN A 133 -18.01 5.23 3.27
N LYS A 134 -17.72 4.04 2.74
CA LYS A 134 -17.49 2.81 3.51
C LYS A 134 -16.17 2.17 3.14
N VAL A 135 -15.56 1.49 4.10
CA VAL A 135 -14.33 0.72 3.92
C VAL A 135 -14.51 -0.65 4.58
N ALA A 136 -14.30 -1.72 3.84
CA ALA A 136 -14.20 -3.05 4.45
C ALA A 136 -12.78 -3.25 5.02
N ILE A 137 -12.72 -3.87 6.19
CA ILE A 137 -11.49 -4.24 6.87
C ILE A 137 -11.60 -5.72 7.16
N GLU A 138 -10.76 -6.50 6.51
CA GLU A 138 -10.68 -7.94 6.65
C GLU A 138 -9.53 -8.29 7.60
N VAL A 139 -9.70 -9.34 8.40
CA VAL A 139 -8.71 -9.76 9.39
C VAL A 139 -8.08 -11.08 8.95
N PHE A 140 -6.77 -11.05 8.74
CA PHE A 140 -5.96 -12.22 8.43
C PHE A 140 -5.39 -12.87 9.70
N HIS A 141 -5.46 -14.19 9.81
CA HIS A 141 -4.79 -14.98 10.85
C HIS A 141 -4.19 -16.28 10.28
N THR A 142 -5.01 -17.17 9.71
CA THR A 142 -4.55 -18.45 9.13
C THR A 142 -4.91 -18.64 7.65
N HIS A 143 -5.90 -17.90 7.14
CA HIS A 143 -6.35 -18.00 5.75
C HIS A 143 -6.45 -16.60 5.15
N GLU A 144 -5.88 -16.43 3.96
CA GLU A 144 -5.99 -15.19 3.19
C GLU A 144 -7.44 -15.01 2.72
N ILE A 145 -7.88 -13.77 2.52
CA ILE A 145 -9.17 -13.51 1.87
C ILE A 145 -9.16 -14.20 0.51
N ASP A 146 -10.30 -14.84 0.19
CA ASP A 146 -10.56 -15.43 -1.11
C ASP A 146 -10.33 -14.40 -2.24
N GLU A 147 -9.53 -14.81 -3.24
CA GLU A 147 -9.20 -14.03 -4.43
C GLU A 147 -10.44 -13.50 -5.17
N GLU A 148 -11.55 -14.24 -5.14
CA GLU A 148 -12.79 -13.79 -5.75
C GLU A 148 -13.38 -12.58 -5.00
N LYS A 149 -13.34 -12.60 -3.66
CA LYS A 149 -13.81 -11.50 -2.82
C LYS A 149 -12.92 -10.28 -2.95
N LYS A 150 -11.58 -10.46 -2.97
CA LYS A 150 -10.61 -9.38 -3.17
C LYS A 150 -10.91 -8.57 -4.44
N LYS A 151 -11.22 -9.27 -5.55
CA LYS A 151 -11.50 -8.65 -6.85
C LYS A 151 -12.88 -8.00 -6.93
N ASN A 152 -13.91 -8.68 -6.43
CA ASN A 152 -15.30 -8.33 -6.75
C ASN A 152 -16.03 -7.48 -5.70
N LEU A 153 -15.42 -7.21 -4.54
CA LEU A 153 -16.06 -6.35 -3.54
C LEU A 153 -16.30 -4.93 -4.09
N SER A 154 -17.53 -4.42 -3.99
CA SER A 154 -17.93 -3.11 -4.56
C SER A 154 -17.35 -1.91 -3.81
N ILE A 155 -16.93 -2.10 -2.55
CA ILE A 155 -16.35 -1.04 -1.73
C ILE A 155 -14.83 -1.21 -1.57
N PRO A 156 -14.09 -0.13 -1.32
CA PRO A 156 -12.68 -0.19 -0.97
C PRO A 156 -12.43 -1.06 0.27
N TRP A 157 -11.32 -1.80 0.28
CA TRP A 157 -10.98 -2.66 1.42
C TRP A 157 -9.48 -2.68 1.73
N ILE A 158 -9.17 -3.05 2.98
CA ILE A 158 -7.82 -3.33 3.50
C ILE A 158 -7.83 -4.65 4.27
N GLU A 159 -6.69 -5.35 4.28
CA GLU A 159 -6.47 -6.54 5.11
C GLU A 159 -5.45 -6.23 6.21
N LEU A 160 -5.76 -6.65 7.44
CA LEU A 160 -4.91 -6.45 8.63
C LEU A 160 -4.61 -7.78 9.31
N LYS A 161 -3.35 -7.99 9.71
CA LYS A 161 -2.99 -9.15 10.56
C LYS A 161 -3.56 -9.01 11.95
N SER A 162 -4.24 -10.06 12.42
CA SER A 162 -4.84 -10.11 13.75
C SER A 162 -3.82 -9.86 14.87
N GLU A 163 -2.60 -10.40 14.75
CA GLU A 163 -1.54 -10.28 15.74
C GLU A 163 -1.11 -8.82 15.92
N THR A 164 -0.93 -8.11 14.81
CA THR A 164 -0.52 -6.69 14.84
C THR A 164 -1.62 -5.82 15.45
N VAL A 165 -2.87 -6.06 15.08
CA VAL A 165 -4.03 -5.34 15.65
C VAL A 165 -4.15 -5.59 17.15
N ILE A 166 -3.89 -6.82 17.61
CA ILE A 166 -3.97 -7.19 19.03
C ILE A 166 -2.79 -6.63 19.83
N GLU A 167 -1.62 -6.47 19.21
CA GLU A 167 -0.48 -5.78 19.83
C GLU A 167 -0.74 -4.29 19.99
N ASP A 168 -1.18 -3.60 18.93
CA ASP A 168 -1.56 -2.19 18.96
C ASP A 168 -2.74 -1.91 18.00
N PRO A 169 -3.97 -1.71 18.52
CA PRO A 169 -5.14 -1.50 17.69
C PRO A 169 -5.14 -0.16 16.94
N PHE A 170 -4.23 0.76 17.30
CA PHE A 170 -4.04 2.04 16.63
C PHE A 170 -2.89 2.04 15.63
N LEU A 171 -2.27 0.88 15.38
CA LEU A 171 -1.26 0.65 14.34
C LEU A 171 -1.78 -0.37 13.33
N TRP A 172 -2.18 0.11 12.16
CA TRP A 172 -2.70 -0.72 11.07
C TRP A 172 -1.60 -0.95 10.05
N ILE A 173 -1.03 -2.16 10.04
CA ILE A 173 -0.10 -2.59 9.00
C ILE A 173 -0.93 -3.32 7.95
N CYS A 174 -1.07 -2.70 6.77
CA CYS A 174 -1.86 -3.25 5.68
C CYS A 174 -0.99 -4.23 4.88
N ASP A 175 -1.39 -5.50 4.86
CA ASP A 175 -0.76 -6.51 4.02
C ASP A 175 -1.21 -6.39 2.57
N ASP A 176 -2.51 -6.19 2.37
CA ASP A 176 -3.14 -6.02 1.07
C ASP A 176 -4.27 -4.98 1.12
N PHE A 177 -4.62 -4.40 -0.03
CA PHE A 177 -5.67 -3.39 -0.14
C PHE A 177 -6.13 -3.15 -1.59
N LYS A 178 -7.44 -2.89 -1.74
CA LYS A 178 -8.06 -2.29 -2.95
C LYS A 178 -8.30 -0.79 -2.79
N PHE A 179 -7.79 -0.19 -1.71
CA PHE A 179 -8.21 1.12 -1.24
C PHE A 179 -7.73 2.29 -2.10
N LYS A 180 -6.46 2.24 -2.51
CA LYS A 180 -5.79 3.12 -3.48
C LYS A 180 -4.30 2.79 -3.49
N LEU A 181 -3.67 2.71 -4.66
CA LEU A 181 -2.22 2.79 -4.81
C LEU A 181 -1.67 3.90 -3.94
N SER A 182 -0.83 3.50 -3.00
CA SER A 182 -0.33 4.38 -1.98
C SER A 182 1.06 4.84 -2.37
N PHE A 183 1.24 6.14 -2.59
CA PHE A 183 2.55 6.73 -2.79
C PHE A 183 3.01 7.48 -1.54
N CYS A 184 4.30 7.34 -1.21
CA CYS A 184 4.91 8.13 -0.16
C CYS A 184 5.08 9.60 -0.62
N SER A 185 5.26 10.50 0.34
CA SER A 185 5.40 11.93 0.04
C SER A 185 6.59 12.23 -0.86
N ASP A 186 7.65 11.44 -0.79
CA ASP A 186 8.86 11.64 -1.59
C ASP A 186 8.63 11.25 -3.05
N CYS A 187 7.93 10.13 -3.32
CA CYS A 187 7.50 9.78 -4.67
C CYS A 187 6.59 10.84 -5.27
N ILE A 188 5.60 11.34 -4.52
CA ILE A 188 4.72 12.42 -5.01
C ILE A 188 5.52 13.69 -5.32
N LYS A 189 6.45 14.09 -4.45
CA LYS A 189 7.35 15.24 -4.70
C LYS A 189 8.22 15.00 -5.94
N HIS A 190 8.71 13.78 -6.13
CA HIS A 190 9.51 13.40 -7.30
C HIS A 190 8.72 13.50 -8.60
N PHE A 191 7.50 12.94 -8.66
CA PHE A 191 6.63 13.04 -9.83
C PHE A 191 6.30 14.49 -10.18
N LYS A 192 5.98 15.32 -9.18
CA LYS A 192 5.77 16.77 -9.38
C LYS A 192 7.02 17.47 -9.90
N LYS A 193 8.20 17.06 -9.44
CA LYS A 193 9.48 17.60 -9.91
C LYS A 193 9.73 17.20 -11.37
N ILE A 194 9.43 15.96 -11.76
CA ILE A 194 9.52 15.51 -13.17
C ILE A 194 8.68 16.44 -14.05
N ILE A 195 7.40 16.61 -13.70
CA ILE A 195 6.46 17.46 -14.44
C ILE A 195 7.00 18.90 -14.56
N SER A 196 7.38 19.51 -13.43
CA SER A 196 7.91 20.88 -13.40
C SER A 196 9.16 21.07 -14.28
N VAL A 197 10.05 20.07 -14.33
CA VAL A 197 11.25 20.13 -15.17
C VAL A 197 10.91 19.92 -16.64
N CYS A 198 9.98 19.00 -16.97
CA CYS A 198 9.49 18.83 -18.33
C CYS A 198 8.83 20.11 -18.87
N ASP A 199 7.98 20.77 -18.07
CA ASP A 199 7.36 22.04 -18.44
C ASP A 199 8.39 23.13 -18.69
N LYS A 200 9.40 23.23 -17.80
CA LYS A 200 10.51 24.19 -17.93
C LYS A 200 11.21 24.06 -19.29
N TYR A 201 11.36 22.84 -19.78
CA TYR A 201 11.98 22.56 -21.08
C TYR A 201 10.95 22.40 -22.22
N LYS A 202 9.68 22.73 -21.99
CA LYS A 202 8.60 22.68 -23.00
C LYS A 202 8.42 21.29 -23.63
N ILE A 203 8.52 20.24 -22.83
CA ILE A 203 8.17 18.87 -23.25
C ILE A 203 6.65 18.73 -23.21
N ASP A 204 6.04 18.26 -24.29
CA ASP A 204 4.60 18.00 -24.32
C ASP A 204 4.24 16.88 -23.33
N ARG A 205 3.33 17.20 -22.40
CA ARG A 205 2.84 16.29 -21.36
C ARG A 205 2.16 15.06 -21.94
N LYS A 206 1.65 15.07 -23.18
CA LYS A 206 1.06 13.92 -23.86
C LYS A 206 2.05 12.81 -24.21
N LEU A 207 3.34 13.13 -24.23
CA LEU A 207 4.37 12.19 -24.67
C LEU A 207 4.86 11.28 -23.53
N TYR A 208 4.63 11.65 -22.27
CA TYR A 208 5.22 10.95 -21.15
C TYR A 208 4.31 10.85 -19.92
N THR A 209 4.55 9.81 -19.11
CA THR A 209 4.03 9.69 -17.76
C THR A 209 5.16 9.76 -16.73
N PRO A 210 5.00 10.45 -15.59
CA PRO A 210 5.96 10.41 -14.48
C PRO A 210 5.80 9.14 -13.62
N LEU A 211 4.75 8.34 -13.87
CA LEU A 211 4.48 7.09 -13.17
C LEU A 211 5.12 5.94 -13.95
N ASN A 212 5.78 5.01 -13.25
CA ASN A 212 6.32 3.80 -13.86
C ASN A 212 5.17 2.80 -14.12
N ILE A 213 4.53 2.92 -15.28
CA ILE A 213 3.41 2.07 -15.71
C ILE A 213 3.86 1.36 -16.99
N PRO A 214 4.36 0.12 -16.88
CA PRO A 214 4.77 -0.65 -18.04
C PRO A 214 3.62 -0.85 -19.04
N ASN A 215 3.92 -0.77 -20.33
CA ASN A 215 2.95 -1.01 -21.43
C ASN A 215 1.71 -0.11 -21.35
N ASP A 216 1.86 1.14 -20.89
CA ASP A 216 0.77 2.10 -20.85
C ASP A 216 0.25 2.37 -22.27
N GLU A 217 -1.05 2.19 -22.50
CA GLU A 217 -1.66 2.43 -23.82
C GLU A 217 -1.75 3.94 -24.14
N GLU A 218 -1.68 4.81 -23.14
CA GLU A 218 -1.88 6.25 -23.31
C GLU A 218 -0.56 7.02 -23.49
N TYR A 219 0.56 6.51 -22.93
CA TYR A 219 1.84 7.23 -22.91
C TYR A 219 2.99 6.37 -23.44
N ASN A 220 3.63 6.87 -24.50
CA ASN A 220 4.75 6.20 -25.15
C ASN A 220 6.03 6.18 -24.32
N TYR A 221 6.18 7.08 -23.34
CA TYR A 221 7.39 7.20 -22.54
C TYR A 221 7.13 7.31 -21.04
N ILE A 222 8.03 6.72 -20.24
CA ILE A 222 8.13 6.97 -18.81
C ILE A 222 9.24 7.99 -18.59
N ALA A 223 8.96 9.06 -17.85
CA ALA A 223 9.92 10.14 -17.58
C ALA A 223 10.57 10.02 -16.19
N ASP A 224 11.85 10.38 -16.11
CA ASP A 224 12.60 10.59 -14.87
C ASP A 224 13.53 11.80 -14.98
N LEU A 225 14.28 12.08 -13.92
CA LEU A 225 15.26 13.16 -13.86
C LEU A 225 16.67 12.63 -13.62
N ILE A 226 17.62 13.25 -14.29
CA ILE A 226 19.05 13.07 -14.04
C ILE A 226 19.76 14.42 -13.96
N THR A 227 20.91 14.43 -13.29
CA THR A 227 21.85 15.55 -13.35
C THR A 227 22.77 15.37 -14.55
N CYS A 228 22.79 16.32 -15.49
CA CYS A 228 23.67 16.22 -16.66
C CYS A 228 25.15 16.22 -16.24
N TYR A 229 25.92 15.19 -16.62
CA TYR A 229 27.35 15.10 -16.29
C TYR A 229 28.17 16.30 -16.79
N ARG A 230 27.79 16.88 -17.94
CA ARG A 230 28.49 18.00 -18.59
C ARG A 230 28.16 19.36 -17.99
N CYS A 231 26.87 19.74 -17.98
CA CYS A 231 26.46 21.09 -17.58
C CYS A 231 25.82 21.19 -16.19
N LYS A 232 25.72 20.06 -15.47
CA LYS A 232 25.14 19.91 -14.13
C LYS A 232 23.67 20.32 -14.00
N ALA A 233 22.99 20.63 -15.10
CA ALA A 233 21.57 20.91 -15.07
C ALA A 233 20.77 19.63 -14.83
N ILE A 234 19.73 19.73 -14.00
CA ILE A 234 18.68 18.70 -13.94
C ILE A 234 17.95 18.70 -15.29
N THR A 235 17.84 17.52 -15.88
CA THR A 235 17.26 17.30 -17.21
C THR A 235 16.36 16.08 -17.17
N PRO A 236 15.23 16.09 -17.90
CA PRO A 236 14.41 14.91 -18.02
C PRO A 236 15.12 13.86 -18.87
N VAL A 237 14.84 12.60 -18.56
CA VAL A 237 15.17 11.42 -19.36
C VAL A 237 13.91 10.61 -19.56
N PHE A 238 13.83 9.95 -20.72
CA PHE A 238 12.66 9.22 -21.16
C PHE A 238 13.05 7.78 -21.49
N PHE A 239 12.25 6.85 -21.01
CA PHE A 239 12.35 5.43 -21.29
C PHE A 239 11.16 5.06 -22.17
N HIS A 240 11.41 4.38 -23.28
CA HIS A 240 10.34 3.92 -24.16
C HIS A 240 9.46 2.93 -23.39
N ASN A 241 8.16 3.07 -23.54
CA ASN A 241 7.15 2.33 -22.79
C ASN A 241 6.22 1.57 -23.73
N ASN A 242 5.67 2.27 -24.72
CA ASN A 242 4.77 1.69 -25.72
C ASN A 242 4.74 2.56 -26.98
N GLY A 243 4.05 2.08 -28.02
CA GLY A 243 3.78 2.85 -29.24
C GLY A 243 4.99 3.07 -30.13
N THR A 244 4.86 4.01 -31.06
CA THR A 244 5.89 4.25 -32.07
C THR A 244 6.92 5.28 -31.61
N GLU A 245 8.17 5.12 -32.07
CA GLU A 245 9.27 6.05 -31.80
C GLU A 245 9.09 7.44 -32.47
N TYR A 246 8.06 7.62 -33.31
CA TYR A 246 7.85 8.85 -34.07
C TYR A 246 7.37 10.03 -33.22
N ASP A 247 6.59 9.76 -32.16
CA ASP A 247 6.08 10.77 -31.24
C ASP A 247 6.98 10.86 -30.00
N ALA A 248 8.23 11.24 -30.21
CA ALA A 248 9.25 11.31 -29.16
C ALA A 248 9.42 12.73 -28.57
N PRO A 249 9.64 12.88 -27.25
CA PRO A 249 10.12 14.13 -26.67
C PRO A 249 11.33 14.66 -27.43
N HIS A 250 11.40 15.98 -27.69
CA HIS A 250 12.49 16.60 -28.48
C HIS A 250 13.89 16.46 -27.87
N THR A 251 13.98 16.00 -26.63
CA THR A 251 15.22 15.64 -25.92
C THR A 251 15.67 14.21 -26.19
N LEU A 252 14.84 13.37 -26.83
CA LEU A 252 15.27 12.14 -27.48
C LEU A 252 15.74 12.47 -28.90
N LYS A 253 16.94 11.99 -29.26
CA LYS A 253 17.49 12.17 -30.60
C LYS A 253 17.84 10.83 -31.20
N PHE A 254 17.47 10.64 -32.46
CA PHE A 254 17.89 9.48 -33.22
C PHE A 254 19.36 9.64 -33.59
N ILE A 255 20.18 8.65 -33.25
CA ILE A 255 21.61 8.63 -33.58
C ILE A 255 21.98 7.32 -34.28
N LYS A 256 22.88 7.41 -35.26
CA LYS A 256 23.53 6.26 -35.89
C LYS A 256 24.99 6.24 -35.49
N THR A 257 25.51 5.07 -35.18
CA THR A 257 26.94 4.88 -34.91
C THR A 257 27.47 3.76 -35.80
N PRO A 258 28.79 3.70 -36.09
CA PRO A 258 29.36 2.58 -36.82
C PRO A 258 29.06 1.22 -36.16
N LYS A 259 28.93 1.20 -34.82
CA LYS A 259 28.59 -0.01 -34.04
C LYS A 259 27.10 -0.37 -34.08
N VAL A 260 26.22 0.60 -34.33
CA VAL A 260 24.76 0.41 -34.43
C VAL A 260 24.26 1.13 -35.68
N PRO A 261 24.46 0.55 -36.88
CA PRO A 261 24.12 1.22 -38.14
C PRO A 261 22.62 1.46 -38.33
N LYS A 262 21.80 0.60 -37.70
CA LYS A 262 20.34 0.74 -37.66
C LYS A 262 19.89 2.00 -36.90
N GLY A 263 20.75 2.56 -36.04
CA GLY A 263 20.45 3.71 -35.19
C GLY A 263 19.54 3.37 -34.02
N TYR A 264 19.39 4.33 -33.11
CA TYR A 264 18.53 4.24 -31.93
C TYR A 264 18.21 5.65 -31.39
N LEU A 265 17.08 5.79 -30.69
CA LEU A 265 16.77 6.98 -29.91
C LEU A 265 17.63 7.05 -28.65
N THR A 266 18.20 8.21 -28.36
CA THR A 266 19.01 8.44 -27.16
C THR A 266 18.58 9.70 -26.43
N ASN A 267 18.65 9.66 -25.10
CA ASN A 267 18.42 10.83 -24.26
C ASN A 267 19.51 11.87 -24.46
N THR A 268 19.12 13.14 -24.49
CA THR A 268 20.03 14.28 -24.55
C THR A 268 19.66 15.30 -23.48
N CYS A 269 20.66 16.02 -22.97
CA CYS A 269 20.42 17.06 -21.99
C CYS A 269 19.60 18.20 -22.61
N ALA A 270 18.45 18.50 -22.01
CA ALA A 270 17.56 19.57 -22.44
C ALA A 270 18.20 20.97 -22.43
N LYS A 271 19.27 21.18 -21.64
CA LYS A 271 20.01 22.45 -21.59
C LYS A 271 21.16 22.53 -22.59
N CYS A 272 22.01 21.51 -22.66
CA CYS A 272 23.27 21.58 -23.43
C CYS A 272 23.37 20.61 -24.61
N GLY A 273 22.35 19.79 -24.84
CA GLY A 273 22.27 18.83 -25.95
C GLY A 273 23.23 17.65 -25.86
N THR A 274 24.02 17.52 -24.79
CA THR A 274 24.96 16.39 -24.63
C THR A 274 24.18 15.07 -24.56
N ILE A 275 24.70 14.03 -25.20
CA ILE A 275 24.10 12.68 -25.15
C ILE A 275 24.23 12.13 -23.72
N ILE A 276 23.12 11.60 -23.20
CA ILE A 276 22.99 10.93 -21.91
C ILE A 276 22.90 9.45 -22.22
N GLY A 277 24.03 8.74 -22.12
CA GLY A 277 24.05 7.30 -22.36
C GLY A 277 23.16 6.56 -21.37
N MET A 278 22.49 5.49 -21.81
CA MET A 278 21.55 4.72 -20.97
C MET A 278 22.22 4.18 -19.70
N ARG A 279 23.48 3.72 -19.77
CA ARG A 279 24.24 3.31 -18.57
C ARG A 279 24.35 4.41 -17.52
N TYR A 280 24.53 5.66 -17.94
CA TYR A 280 24.57 6.81 -17.04
C TYR A 280 23.19 7.14 -16.49
N ALA A 281 22.15 7.05 -17.33
CA ALA A 281 20.76 7.19 -16.90
C ALA A 281 20.41 6.20 -15.78
N PHE A 282 20.64 4.91 -16.00
CA PHE A 282 20.32 3.85 -15.03
C PHE A 282 21.15 3.89 -13.74
N TRP A 283 22.35 4.47 -13.76
CA TRP A 283 23.19 4.53 -12.56
C TRP A 283 22.75 5.64 -11.58
N GLU A 284 22.26 6.77 -12.11
CA GLU A 284 21.83 7.93 -11.33
C GLU A 284 20.34 7.90 -10.95
N THR A 285 19.48 7.22 -11.74
CA THR A 285 18.02 7.19 -11.48
C THR A 285 17.66 6.17 -10.39
N SER A 286 17.52 6.64 -9.15
CA SER A 286 17.17 5.76 -8.01
C SER A 286 15.70 5.35 -7.94
N HIS A 287 14.79 6.05 -8.63
CA HIS A 287 13.34 5.78 -8.59
C HIS A 287 12.88 4.80 -9.66
N ILE A 288 13.64 4.64 -10.74
CA ILE A 288 13.39 3.69 -11.82
C ILE A 288 14.43 2.56 -11.79
N LYS A 289 14.78 2.07 -10.59
CA LYS A 289 15.66 0.90 -10.45
C LYS A 289 15.04 -0.40 -10.96
N LYS A 290 13.72 -0.42 -11.23
CA LYS A 290 12.99 -1.59 -11.74
C LYS A 290 12.83 -1.64 -13.27
N LEU A 291 13.30 -0.65 -14.04
CA LEU A 291 13.39 -0.85 -15.50
C LEU A 291 14.53 -1.78 -15.90
N GLN A 292 15.33 -2.28 -14.95
CA GLN A 292 16.24 -3.41 -15.22
C GLN A 292 15.50 -4.71 -15.53
N ASP A 293 14.19 -4.78 -15.32
CA ASP A 293 13.34 -5.91 -15.75
C ASP A 293 12.74 -5.71 -17.16
N LEU A 294 12.96 -4.56 -17.80
CA LEU A 294 12.46 -4.25 -19.14
C LEU A 294 13.60 -3.74 -20.02
N GLU A 295 14.33 -4.72 -20.54
CA GLU A 295 14.91 -4.81 -21.88
C GLU A 295 16.30 -5.42 -21.79
N ILE A 296 16.46 -6.66 -22.26
CA ILE A 296 17.38 -6.91 -23.37
C ILE A 296 16.81 -8.05 -24.25
N PHE A 297 16.54 -7.73 -25.51
CA PHE A 297 16.18 -8.60 -26.65
C PHE A 297 14.73 -9.12 -26.75
N ARG A 298 14.04 -8.60 -27.78
CA ARG A 298 13.13 -9.40 -28.60
C ARG A 298 13.92 -10.61 -29.11
N ASP A 299 13.87 -11.72 -28.39
CA ASP A 299 13.97 -13.10 -28.87
C ASP A 299 13.95 -14.07 -27.67
N LEU A 300 13.05 -15.06 -27.72
CA LEU A 300 13.02 -16.37 -27.01
C LEU A 300 12.38 -16.46 -25.60
N GLU A 301 11.15 -16.97 -25.57
CA GLU A 301 10.61 -18.04 -24.70
C GLU A 301 10.77 -17.99 -23.15
N LEU A 302 10.96 -16.82 -22.53
CA LEU A 302 11.10 -16.74 -21.06
C LEU A 302 10.17 -15.73 -20.34
N GLU A 303 9.11 -15.26 -21.00
CA GLU A 303 8.11 -14.34 -20.42
C GLU A 303 7.46 -14.85 -19.11
N HIS A 304 7.43 -16.16 -18.90
CA HIS A 304 6.70 -16.78 -17.80
C HIS A 304 7.50 -16.93 -16.49
N LEU A 305 8.80 -16.64 -16.49
CA LEU A 305 9.70 -17.00 -15.39
C LEU A 305 10.20 -15.83 -14.52
N PHE A 306 9.76 -14.59 -14.77
CA PHE A 306 10.22 -13.41 -14.00
C PHE A 306 9.11 -12.48 -13.47
N TYR A 307 7.82 -12.82 -13.66
CA TYR A 307 6.68 -12.06 -13.11
C TYR A 307 6.37 -12.32 -11.63
N GLU A 308 7.30 -12.89 -10.86
CA GLU A 308 7.10 -13.14 -9.42
C GLU A 308 7.79 -12.09 -8.55
N LYS A 309 7.04 -11.02 -8.24
CA LYS A 309 6.72 -10.55 -6.87
C LYS A 309 6.29 -9.09 -6.88
N GLN A 310 5.02 -8.89 -7.22
CA GLN A 310 4.11 -7.97 -6.53
C GLN A 310 2.72 -8.24 -7.09
N GLN A 311 2.03 -9.20 -6.50
CA GLN A 311 0.64 -9.47 -6.81
C GLN A 311 -0.17 -8.26 -6.36
N TRP A 312 -0.52 -7.40 -7.32
CA TRP A 312 -1.67 -6.54 -7.16
C TRP A 312 -2.88 -7.43 -7.38
N LEU A 313 -3.69 -7.62 -6.33
CA LEU A 313 -4.70 -8.69 -6.28
C LEU A 313 -6.09 -8.28 -6.79
N GLY A 314 -6.21 -7.12 -7.45
CA GLY A 314 -7.37 -6.78 -8.28
C GLY A 314 -7.27 -7.37 -9.71
N ASN A 315 -8.19 -7.02 -10.61
CA ASN A 315 -8.09 -7.33 -12.06
C ASN A 315 -7.38 -6.22 -12.87
N GLU A 316 -6.39 -6.49 -13.72
CA GLU A 316 -5.42 -5.45 -14.22
C GLU A 316 -6.06 -4.10 -14.63
N GLU A 317 -7.25 -4.17 -15.21
CA GLU A 317 -8.14 -3.05 -15.50
C GLU A 317 -8.40 -2.07 -14.33
N SER A 318 -8.69 -2.55 -13.11
CA SER A 318 -8.92 -1.71 -11.92
C SER A 318 -7.63 -1.02 -11.46
N LYS A 319 -6.46 -1.68 -11.59
CA LYS A 319 -5.14 -1.07 -11.31
C LYS A 319 -4.90 0.09 -12.25
N GLN A 320 -5.16 -0.16 -13.53
CA GLN A 320 -4.94 0.80 -14.59
C GLN A 320 -5.85 2.01 -14.43
N LYS A 321 -7.15 1.80 -14.13
CA LYS A 321 -8.10 2.88 -13.82
C LYS A 321 -7.61 3.77 -12.67
N GLU A 322 -7.05 3.16 -11.63
CA GLU A 322 -6.57 3.91 -10.48
C GLU A 322 -5.29 4.69 -10.76
N LEU A 323 -4.32 4.06 -11.45
CA LEU A 323 -3.12 4.71 -11.96
C LEU A 323 -3.47 5.90 -12.85
N ASN A 324 -4.41 5.73 -13.77
CA ASN A 324 -4.92 6.80 -14.63
C ASN A 324 -5.51 7.94 -13.79
N SER A 325 -6.34 7.65 -12.78
CA SER A 325 -6.91 8.69 -11.90
C SER A 325 -5.84 9.45 -11.11
N ILE A 326 -4.78 8.77 -10.63
CA ILE A 326 -3.66 9.42 -9.94
C ILE A 326 -2.86 10.28 -10.92
N ARG A 327 -2.60 9.75 -12.12
CA ARG A 327 -1.91 10.45 -13.20
C ARG A 327 -2.64 11.73 -13.58
N GLU A 328 -3.94 11.67 -13.84
CA GLU A 328 -4.76 12.84 -14.12
C GLU A 328 -4.62 13.91 -13.04
N ARG A 329 -4.68 13.54 -11.76
CA ARG A 329 -4.49 14.50 -10.65
C ARG A 329 -3.09 15.11 -10.61
N LEU A 330 -2.06 14.36 -10.99
CA LEU A 330 -0.68 14.85 -11.04
C LEU A 330 -0.44 15.73 -12.27
N MET A 331 -0.94 15.32 -13.42
CA MET A 331 -0.72 15.98 -14.72
C MET A 331 -1.64 17.17 -14.95
N ASN A 332 -2.72 17.32 -14.17
CA ASN A 332 -3.61 18.48 -14.18
C ASN A 332 -3.28 19.52 -13.08
N THR A 333 -2.23 19.28 -12.29
CA THR A 333 -1.58 20.31 -11.45
C THR A 333 -0.43 20.98 -12.18
#